data_AF-A0A248VZ96-F1
#
_entry.id   AF-A0A248VZ96-F1
#
_cell.length_a   1.000
_cell.length_b   1.000
_cell.length_c   1.000
_cell.angle_alpha   90.00
_cell.angle_beta   90.00
_cell.angle_gamma   90.00
#
_symmetry.space_group_name_H-M   'P 1'
#
loop_
_entity.id
_entity.type
_entity.pdbx_description
1 polymer ?
#
loop_
_entity_poly.entity_id
_entity_poly.type
_entity_poly.pdbx_seq_one_letter_code
_entity_poly.pdbx_strand_id
1 'polypeptide(L)'
;MNLDSEFDEPLTDEDFDFLERFLSSNAVCDDAMDVVMLHGFLTAIISGPNMIMPSAILPWVWDARHATRQARFLSAGRARKVTGLIIQYWNDINNALSQCPDLFEPPLHTTEWKAEEILILDEWCEGYCKGIDIDRKAWDSLMELHPDWFNIILLFGTASGYQDLVQRDYTIEQRRSFTNLLKASALNIHRYWCENRRELMERGERPHMISVISIPKAATSRQTARSDSDEQDENEYEDLFLVDSLGPTTEDAFHPLALSPLSTRVTHGGTSVDVHIYRSESESRNGWILEIIDSFGTSTVWDELFPTDSAALAEAFNEIDAHGIESVMGDVPAHVTKH
;
A
#
# COMPACT_ATOMS: atom_id res chain seq x y z
N MET A 1 -21.49 -22.97 14.97
CA MET A 1 -20.21 -23.23 14.29
C MET A 1 -19.67 -21.87 13.97
N ASN A 2 -18.48 -21.54 14.44
CA ASN A 2 -17.87 -20.23 14.17
C ASN A 2 -17.35 -20.24 12.73
N LEU A 3 -17.44 -19.11 12.05
CA LEU A 3 -16.94 -18.93 10.68
C LEU A 3 -15.95 -17.76 10.60
N ASP A 4 -15.55 -17.25 11.75
CA ASP A 4 -14.99 -15.90 11.94
C ASP A 4 -13.48 -15.96 12.27
N SER A 5 -12.76 -17.00 11.78
CA SER A 5 -11.35 -17.28 12.13
C SER A 5 -10.35 -16.95 11.01
N GLU A 6 -10.75 -17.08 9.73
CA GLU A 6 -9.83 -17.08 8.58
C GLU A 6 -9.18 -15.70 8.24
N PHE A 7 -9.52 -14.63 8.96
CA PHE A 7 -8.99 -13.27 8.74
C PHE A 7 -8.26 -12.65 9.95
N ASP A 8 -8.30 -13.30 11.11
CA ASP A 8 -7.65 -12.86 12.36
C ASP A 8 -6.41 -13.73 12.70
N GLU A 9 -6.17 -14.80 11.93
CA GLU A 9 -4.99 -15.65 12.00
C GLU A 9 -3.86 -15.10 11.10
N PRO A 10 -2.58 -15.09 11.55
CA PRO A 10 -1.46 -14.65 10.72
C PRO A 10 -1.26 -15.48 9.45
N LEU A 11 -0.55 -14.92 8.47
CA LEU A 11 -0.15 -15.62 7.25
C LEU A 11 0.57 -16.94 7.55
N THR A 12 0.15 -18.01 6.87
CA THR A 12 0.81 -19.32 6.93
C THR A 12 1.99 -19.40 5.97
N ASP A 13 2.93 -20.31 6.22
CA ASP A 13 4.04 -20.60 5.29
C ASP A 13 3.52 -20.94 3.87
N GLU A 14 2.42 -21.71 3.75
CA GLU A 14 1.81 -22.06 2.46
C GLU A 14 1.20 -20.86 1.72
N ASP A 15 0.75 -19.85 2.47
CA ASP A 15 0.17 -18.61 1.94
C ASP A 15 1.26 -17.61 1.53
N PHE A 16 2.36 -17.53 2.27
CA PHE A 16 3.58 -16.83 1.84
C PHE A 16 4.15 -17.44 0.55
N ASP A 17 4.35 -18.77 0.51
CA ASP A 17 4.74 -19.52 -0.69
C ASP A 17 3.84 -19.19 -1.88
N PHE A 18 2.52 -19.09 -1.67
CA PHE A 18 1.57 -18.78 -2.72
C PHE A 18 1.68 -17.32 -3.21
N LEU A 19 1.90 -16.36 -2.30
CA LEU A 19 2.05 -14.94 -2.63
C LEU A 19 3.36 -14.69 -3.38
N GLU A 20 4.49 -15.19 -2.87
CA GLU A 20 5.79 -15.10 -3.55
C GLU A 20 5.70 -15.69 -4.96
N ARG A 21 5.17 -16.90 -5.10
CA ARG A 21 5.01 -17.58 -6.40
C ARG A 21 3.96 -16.93 -7.31
N PHE A 22 3.18 -15.97 -6.82
CA PHE A 22 2.35 -15.11 -7.66
C PHE A 22 3.13 -13.87 -8.14
N LEU A 23 3.84 -13.20 -7.22
CA LEU A 23 4.64 -12.01 -7.52
C LEU A 23 5.83 -12.33 -8.44
N SER A 24 6.47 -13.49 -8.30
CA SER A 24 7.50 -13.98 -9.23
C SER A 24 6.95 -14.60 -10.52
N SER A 25 5.69 -14.35 -10.90
CA SER A 25 5.04 -14.97 -12.06
C SER A 25 4.67 -13.98 -13.16
N ASN A 26 4.53 -14.49 -14.39
CA ASN A 26 4.07 -13.72 -15.56
C ASN A 26 2.59 -13.25 -15.49
N ALA A 27 1.97 -13.30 -14.31
CA ALA A 27 0.75 -12.57 -14.01
C ALA A 27 1.04 -11.08 -13.75
N VAL A 28 2.16 -10.73 -13.14
CA VAL A 28 2.60 -9.33 -12.95
C VAL A 28 3.64 -8.95 -14.02
N CYS A 29 4.28 -7.80 -13.88
CA CYS A 29 5.35 -7.34 -14.77
C CYS A 29 6.71 -7.34 -14.08
N ASP A 30 7.78 -7.21 -14.85
CA ASP A 30 9.16 -7.24 -14.37
C ASP A 30 9.52 -6.09 -13.38
N ASP A 31 8.66 -5.06 -13.30
CA ASP A 31 8.77 -3.94 -12.35
C ASP A 31 7.86 -4.13 -11.10
N ALA A 32 7.29 -5.30 -10.88
CA ALA A 32 6.45 -5.60 -9.70
C ALA A 32 7.29 -5.87 -8.44
N MET A 33 6.68 -5.66 -7.26
CA MET A 33 7.34 -5.97 -5.98
C MET A 33 7.38 -7.48 -5.74
N ASP A 34 8.55 -7.99 -5.33
CA ASP A 34 8.64 -9.29 -4.62
C ASP A 34 8.13 -9.15 -3.15
N VAL A 35 8.15 -10.24 -2.39
CA VAL A 35 7.67 -10.24 -0.98
C VAL A 35 8.54 -9.42 -0.02
N VAL A 36 9.84 -9.29 -0.29
CA VAL A 36 10.80 -8.54 0.55
C VAL A 36 10.64 -7.04 0.32
N MET A 37 10.57 -6.63 -0.95
CA MET A 37 10.21 -5.26 -1.34
C MET A 37 8.81 -4.88 -0.85
N LEU A 38 7.83 -5.78 -0.98
CA LEU A 38 6.47 -5.58 -0.48
C LEU A 38 6.46 -5.37 1.05
N HIS A 39 7.21 -6.15 1.83
CA HIS A 39 7.31 -5.93 3.28
C HIS A 39 7.92 -4.56 3.59
N GLY A 40 9.01 -4.18 2.92
CA GLY A 40 9.64 -2.87 3.12
C GLY A 40 8.68 -1.72 2.82
N PHE A 41 7.98 -1.82 1.70
CA PHE A 41 6.93 -0.90 1.28
C PHE A 41 5.80 -0.80 2.31
N LEU A 42 5.15 -1.91 2.66
CA LEU A 42 4.09 -1.96 3.67
C LEU A 42 4.55 -1.38 5.02
N THR A 43 5.80 -1.66 5.43
CA THR A 43 6.37 -1.08 6.65
C THR A 43 6.42 0.45 6.56
N ALA A 44 6.86 1.03 5.44
CA ALA A 44 6.85 2.47 5.24
C ALA A 44 5.44 3.07 5.21
N ILE A 45 4.47 2.39 4.59
CA ILE A 45 3.06 2.82 4.58
C ILE A 45 2.50 2.89 6.02
N ILE A 46 2.70 1.85 6.82
CA ILE A 46 2.16 1.75 8.19
C ILE A 46 2.90 2.70 9.15
N SER A 47 4.23 2.80 9.00
CA SER A 47 5.08 3.62 9.88
C SER A 47 5.15 5.10 9.50
N GLY A 48 4.68 5.51 8.32
CA GLY A 48 4.74 6.88 7.81
C GLY A 48 3.76 7.86 8.48
N PRO A 49 3.80 9.15 8.08
CA PRO A 49 2.96 10.21 8.65
C PRO A 49 1.47 10.04 8.32
N ASN A 50 1.18 9.85 7.04
CA ASN A 50 -0.17 9.80 6.48
C ASN A 50 -0.82 8.43 6.67
N MET A 51 -2.14 8.40 6.74
CA MET A 51 -2.91 7.18 6.57
C MET A 51 -3.18 6.94 5.08
N ILE A 52 -2.83 5.77 4.56
CA ILE A 52 -2.99 5.43 3.14
C ILE A 52 -3.98 4.27 3.04
N MET A 53 -4.94 4.34 2.10
CA MET A 53 -5.92 3.26 1.92
C MET A 53 -5.28 2.04 1.23
N PRO A 54 -5.62 0.79 1.62
CA PRO A 54 -5.08 -0.41 0.98
C PRO A 54 -5.32 -0.47 -0.54
N SER A 55 -6.47 0.03 -1.02
CA SER A 55 -6.79 0.14 -2.44
C SER A 55 -5.82 1.05 -3.21
N ALA A 56 -5.28 2.09 -2.57
CA ALA A 56 -4.37 3.04 -3.19
C ALA A 56 -2.96 2.46 -3.40
N ILE A 57 -2.54 1.49 -2.60
CA ILE A 57 -1.20 0.89 -2.70
C ILE A 57 -1.09 -0.24 -3.74
N LEU A 58 -2.18 -0.94 -4.06
CA LEU A 58 -2.14 -2.12 -4.94
C LEU A 58 -1.48 -1.88 -6.32
N PRO A 59 -1.70 -0.74 -7.01
CA PRO A 59 -1.01 -0.47 -8.27
C PRO A 59 0.52 -0.42 -8.17
N TRP A 60 1.08 -0.01 -7.03
CA TRP A 60 2.52 -0.01 -6.77
C TRP A 60 3.07 -1.43 -6.56
N VAL A 61 2.28 -2.35 -6.01
CA VAL A 61 2.68 -3.76 -5.87
C VAL A 61 2.85 -4.41 -7.26
N TRP A 62 2.02 -4.05 -8.24
CA TRP A 62 2.06 -4.59 -9.59
C TRP A 62 3.05 -3.90 -10.54
N ASP A 63 3.46 -2.67 -10.22
CA ASP A 63 4.30 -1.76 -11.01
C ASP A 63 4.95 -0.74 -10.07
N ALA A 64 6.01 -1.15 -9.37
CA ALA A 64 6.73 -0.31 -8.42
C ALA A 64 7.46 0.87 -9.09
N ARG A 65 7.55 0.88 -10.43
CA ARG A 65 8.14 1.97 -11.21
C ARG A 65 7.16 3.11 -11.47
N HIS A 66 5.92 2.81 -11.87
CA HIS A 66 4.96 3.84 -12.31
C HIS A 66 3.54 3.73 -11.75
N ALA A 67 3.18 2.64 -11.06
CA ALA A 67 1.81 2.36 -10.63
C ALA A 67 0.74 2.36 -11.75
N THR A 68 1.14 2.01 -12.99
CA THR A 68 0.27 2.04 -14.18
C THR A 68 -0.26 0.69 -14.62
N ARG A 69 0.45 -0.41 -14.32
CA ARG A 69 0.06 -1.77 -14.75
C ARG A 69 -0.79 -2.45 -13.68
N GLN A 70 -1.48 -3.52 -14.08
CA GLN A 70 -2.36 -4.31 -13.22
C GLN A 70 -2.08 -5.80 -13.40
N ALA A 71 -2.20 -6.56 -12.31
CA ALA A 71 -1.93 -7.99 -12.31
C ALA A 71 -2.97 -8.79 -13.13
N ARG A 72 -2.49 -9.72 -13.95
CA ARG A 72 -3.27 -10.54 -14.88
C ARG A 72 -3.84 -11.78 -14.19
N PHE A 73 -4.89 -11.58 -13.40
CA PHE A 73 -5.57 -12.69 -12.71
C PHE A 73 -6.31 -13.61 -13.68
N LEU A 74 -6.16 -14.93 -13.47
CA LEU A 74 -6.87 -15.96 -14.25
C LEU A 74 -8.36 -16.08 -13.88
N SER A 75 -8.76 -15.54 -12.73
CA SER A 75 -10.15 -15.46 -12.28
C SER A 75 -10.29 -14.44 -11.14
N ALA A 76 -11.51 -13.94 -10.91
CA ALA A 76 -11.83 -13.10 -9.75
C ALA A 76 -11.61 -13.82 -8.39
N GLY A 77 -11.58 -15.15 -8.38
CA GLY A 77 -11.18 -15.94 -7.21
C GLY A 77 -9.67 -15.90 -6.93
N ARG A 78 -8.83 -15.86 -7.98
CA ARG A 78 -7.38 -15.67 -7.82
C ARG A 78 -7.03 -14.23 -7.45
N ALA A 79 -7.75 -13.25 -8.00
CA ALA A 79 -7.66 -11.84 -7.59
C ALA A 79 -7.94 -11.68 -6.09
N ARG A 80 -9.08 -12.21 -5.64
CA ARG A 80 -9.45 -12.33 -4.21
C ARG A 80 -8.31 -12.82 -3.33
N LYS A 81 -7.78 -14.02 -3.61
CA LYS A 81 -6.76 -14.61 -2.72
C LYS A 81 -5.52 -13.71 -2.65
N VAL A 82 -4.95 -13.30 -3.79
CA VAL A 82 -3.73 -12.48 -3.77
C VAL A 82 -3.94 -11.14 -3.04
N THR A 83 -5.03 -10.42 -3.32
CA THR A 83 -5.31 -9.14 -2.63
C THR A 83 -5.57 -9.35 -1.14
N GLY A 84 -6.28 -10.42 -0.76
CA GLY A 84 -6.51 -10.78 0.65
C GLY A 84 -5.20 -11.06 1.39
N LEU A 85 -4.28 -11.81 0.78
CA LEU A 85 -2.96 -12.10 1.37
C LEU A 85 -2.12 -10.83 1.56
N ILE A 86 -2.18 -9.86 0.64
CA ILE A 86 -1.49 -8.57 0.81
C ILE A 86 -2.06 -7.76 1.98
N ILE A 87 -3.38 -7.79 2.18
CA ILE A 87 -4.05 -7.14 3.32
C ILE A 87 -3.74 -7.87 4.63
N GLN A 88 -3.68 -9.19 4.62
CA GLN A 88 -3.24 -10.00 5.76
C GLN A 88 -1.78 -9.67 6.12
N TYR A 89 -0.90 -9.51 5.12
CA TYR A 89 0.51 -9.13 5.34
C TYR A 89 0.66 -7.73 5.94
N TRP A 90 -0.14 -6.77 5.46
CA TRP A 90 -0.25 -5.44 6.08
C TRP A 90 -0.64 -5.57 7.56
N ASN A 91 -1.64 -6.39 7.88
CA ASN A 91 -2.12 -6.55 9.25
C ASN A 91 -1.08 -7.20 10.15
N ASP A 92 -0.36 -8.23 9.67
CA ASP A 92 0.73 -8.87 10.41
C ASP A 92 1.89 -7.90 10.68
N ILE A 93 2.31 -7.12 9.68
CA ILE A 93 3.35 -6.09 9.84
C ILE A 93 2.89 -5.01 10.83
N ASN A 94 1.63 -4.56 10.76
CA ASN A 94 1.04 -3.59 11.67
C ASN A 94 0.97 -4.12 13.12
N ASN A 95 0.60 -5.38 13.29
CA ASN A 95 0.55 -6.05 14.59
C ASN A 95 1.95 -6.23 15.20
N ALA A 96 2.95 -6.59 14.39
CA ALA A 96 4.34 -6.63 14.82
C ALA A 96 4.83 -5.22 15.24
N LEU A 97 4.63 -4.20 14.41
CA LEU A 97 5.06 -2.83 14.71
C LEU A 97 4.37 -2.22 15.95
N SER A 98 3.10 -2.55 16.19
CA SER A 98 2.27 -1.90 17.22
C SER A 98 2.12 -2.68 18.52
N GLN A 99 1.96 -4.00 18.45
CA GLN A 99 1.64 -4.85 19.61
C GLN A 99 2.85 -5.68 20.08
N CYS A 100 3.68 -6.14 19.15
CA CYS A 100 4.81 -7.03 19.40
C CYS A 100 6.11 -6.51 18.77
N PRO A 101 6.61 -5.30 19.14
CA PRO A 101 7.76 -4.67 18.45
C PRO A 101 9.07 -5.46 18.57
N ASP A 102 9.25 -6.24 19.64
CA ASP A 102 10.38 -7.17 19.78
C ASP A 102 10.29 -8.36 18.77
N LEU A 103 9.08 -8.63 18.27
CA LEU A 103 8.70 -9.56 17.21
C LEU A 103 9.16 -9.16 15.79
N PHE A 104 9.52 -7.90 15.56
CA PHE A 104 9.63 -7.32 14.22
C PHE A 104 10.89 -7.76 13.47
N GLU A 105 10.71 -8.65 12.49
CA GLU A 105 11.78 -9.26 11.69
C GLU A 105 11.53 -9.06 10.18
N PRO A 106 12.27 -8.15 9.51
CA PRO A 106 12.29 -8.04 8.06
C PRO A 106 12.67 -9.39 7.39
N PRO A 107 11.96 -9.84 6.32
CA PRO A 107 12.11 -11.17 5.71
C PRO A 107 13.32 -11.22 4.75
N LEU A 108 14.50 -10.89 5.25
CA LEU A 108 15.70 -10.72 4.44
C LEU A 108 16.33 -12.06 4.04
N HIS A 109 16.68 -12.19 2.76
CA HIS A 109 17.45 -13.33 2.24
C HIS A 109 18.93 -13.24 2.63
N THR A 110 19.65 -14.36 2.62
CA THR A 110 21.11 -14.40 2.85
C THR A 110 21.91 -14.54 1.54
N THR A 111 23.17 -14.10 1.58
CA THR A 111 24.14 -14.25 0.49
C THR A 111 25.56 -14.45 1.03
N GLU A 112 26.45 -15.06 0.24
CA GLU A 112 27.85 -15.28 0.61
C GLU A 112 28.71 -14.06 0.23
N TRP A 113 29.38 -13.47 1.22
CA TRP A 113 30.25 -12.32 1.02
C TRP A 113 31.55 -12.45 1.81
N LYS A 114 32.70 -12.37 1.11
CA LYS A 114 34.04 -12.67 1.68
C LYS A 114 34.10 -14.02 2.43
N ALA A 115 33.40 -15.04 1.93
CA ALA A 115 33.24 -16.38 2.52
C ALA A 115 32.49 -16.43 3.88
N GLU A 116 31.69 -15.41 4.18
CA GLU A 116 30.81 -15.32 5.34
C GLU A 116 29.37 -15.06 4.89
N GLU A 117 28.39 -15.62 5.61
CA GLU A 117 26.97 -15.34 5.35
C GLU A 117 26.58 -13.95 5.88
N ILE A 118 25.95 -13.15 5.02
CA ILE A 118 25.35 -11.84 5.34
C ILE A 118 23.91 -11.78 4.82
N LEU A 119 23.12 -10.84 5.33
CA LEU A 119 21.77 -10.56 4.82
C LEU A 119 21.82 -9.55 3.67
N ILE A 120 20.92 -9.71 2.70
CA ILE A 120 20.61 -8.72 1.66
C ILE A 120 19.60 -7.74 2.25
N LEU A 121 19.78 -6.44 2.03
CA LEU A 121 18.89 -5.39 2.57
C LEU A 121 18.20 -4.59 1.46
N ASP A 122 18.69 -4.73 0.24
CA ASP A 122 18.51 -3.87 -0.91
C ASP A 122 17.02 -3.79 -1.31
N GLU A 123 16.37 -4.93 -1.59
CA GLU A 123 14.96 -5.00 -2.01
C GLU A 123 14.00 -4.41 -0.95
N TRP A 124 14.24 -4.73 0.33
CA TRP A 124 13.45 -4.20 1.45
C TRP A 124 13.59 -2.68 1.57
N CYS A 125 14.82 -2.17 1.45
CA CYS A 125 15.10 -0.75 1.57
C CYS A 125 14.56 0.03 0.36
N GLU A 126 14.66 -0.50 -0.86
CA GLU A 126 14.01 0.07 -2.04
C GLU A 126 12.49 0.15 -1.83
N GLY A 127 11.87 -0.92 -1.34
CA GLY A 127 10.44 -0.94 -0.98
C GLY A 127 10.08 0.15 0.03
N TYR A 128 10.87 0.30 1.10
CA TYR A 128 10.65 1.35 2.10
C TYR A 128 10.78 2.75 1.47
N CYS A 129 11.76 2.98 0.60
CA CYS A 129 11.89 4.23 -0.16
C CYS A 129 10.69 4.49 -1.08
N LYS A 130 10.09 3.48 -1.71
CA LYS A 130 8.82 3.63 -2.46
C LYS A 130 7.67 4.10 -1.58
N GLY A 131 7.60 3.67 -0.33
CA GLY A 131 6.59 4.13 0.63
C GLY A 131 6.82 5.57 1.09
N ILE A 132 8.08 6.01 1.20
CA ILE A 132 8.44 7.42 1.41
C ILE A 132 7.99 8.27 0.22
N ASP A 133 8.30 7.85 -1.00
CA ASP A 133 8.10 8.66 -2.22
C ASP A 133 6.62 8.91 -2.59
N ILE A 134 5.65 8.22 -1.99
CA ILE A 134 4.20 8.48 -2.19
C ILE A 134 3.79 9.89 -1.73
N ASP A 135 4.35 10.37 -0.63
CA ASP A 135 4.24 11.77 -0.19
C ASP A 135 5.53 12.18 0.53
N ARG A 136 6.64 12.19 -0.21
CA ARG A 136 7.98 12.49 0.28
C ARG A 136 8.04 13.74 1.15
N LYS A 137 7.23 14.75 0.79
CA LYS A 137 7.15 16.04 1.49
C LYS A 137 6.67 15.92 2.94
N ALA A 138 5.81 14.95 3.25
CA ALA A 138 5.41 14.68 4.62
C ALA A 138 6.52 14.02 5.47
N TRP A 139 7.53 13.42 4.83
CA TRP A 139 8.67 12.79 5.50
C TRP A 139 9.83 13.77 5.75
N ASP A 140 10.03 14.78 4.90
CA ASP A 140 11.16 15.73 4.93
C ASP A 140 11.51 16.20 6.36
N SER A 141 10.52 16.69 7.12
CA SER A 141 10.74 17.21 8.49
C SER A 141 11.25 16.17 9.49
N LEU A 142 10.91 14.88 9.34
CA LEU A 142 11.45 13.81 10.17
C LEU A 142 12.84 13.39 9.68
N MET A 143 13.09 13.43 8.37
CA MET A 143 14.40 13.14 7.77
C MET A 143 15.44 14.20 8.16
N GLU A 144 15.05 15.48 8.26
CA GLU A 144 15.90 16.56 8.79
C GLU A 144 16.17 16.40 10.30
N LEU A 145 15.17 15.99 11.08
CA LEU A 145 15.27 15.87 12.54
C LEU A 145 16.08 14.63 12.97
N HIS A 146 15.92 13.51 12.28
CA HIS A 146 16.49 12.21 12.63
C HIS A 146 17.11 11.48 11.41
N PRO A 147 18.09 12.10 10.70
CA PRO A 147 18.71 11.51 9.50
C PRO A 147 19.35 10.14 9.76
N ASP A 148 19.85 9.90 10.99
CA ASP A 148 20.42 8.61 11.39
C ASP A 148 19.44 7.42 11.31
N TRP A 149 18.13 7.65 11.35
CA TRP A 149 17.13 6.60 11.14
C TRP A 149 16.95 6.28 9.64
N PHE A 150 17.19 7.24 8.75
CA PHE A 150 17.08 7.03 7.31
C PHE A 150 18.38 6.55 6.67
N ASN A 151 19.53 6.80 7.32
CA ASN A 151 20.86 6.45 6.81
C ASN A 151 20.96 5.02 6.26
N ILE A 152 20.48 4.00 6.99
CA ILE A 152 20.58 2.60 6.53
C ILE A 152 19.58 2.29 5.40
N ILE A 153 18.38 2.85 5.46
CA ILE A 153 17.32 2.68 4.46
C ILE A 153 17.76 3.32 3.13
N LEU A 154 18.25 4.56 3.16
CA LEU A 154 18.71 5.25 1.96
C LEU A 154 19.99 4.65 1.36
N LEU A 155 20.89 4.11 2.20
CA LEU A 155 22.14 3.48 1.77
C LEU A 155 21.92 2.23 0.89
N PHE A 156 20.84 1.49 1.16
CA PHE A 156 20.50 0.26 0.43
C PHE A 156 19.32 0.44 -0.55
N GLY A 157 18.42 1.39 -0.29
CA GLY A 157 17.20 1.61 -1.10
C GLY A 157 17.30 2.70 -2.17
N THR A 158 18.49 3.25 -2.42
CA THR A 158 18.69 4.29 -3.45
C THR A 158 19.97 4.09 -4.24
N ALA A 159 19.97 4.49 -5.52
CA ALA A 159 21.13 4.38 -6.39
C ALA A 159 22.35 5.20 -5.91
N SER A 160 22.12 6.36 -5.28
CA SER A 160 23.17 7.17 -4.65
C SER A 160 23.71 6.50 -3.37
N GLY A 161 22.83 5.90 -2.57
CA GLY A 161 23.21 5.04 -1.44
C GLY A 161 24.13 3.89 -1.88
N TYR A 162 23.76 3.17 -2.94
CA TYR A 162 24.56 2.09 -3.49
C TYR A 162 25.95 2.54 -3.97
N GLN A 163 26.04 3.72 -4.63
CA GLN A 163 27.32 4.32 -5.01
C GLN A 163 28.22 4.61 -3.79
N ASP A 164 27.63 5.06 -2.68
CA ASP A 164 28.34 5.28 -1.41
C ASP A 164 28.73 3.96 -0.71
N LEU A 165 27.86 2.94 -0.79
CA LEU A 165 28.10 1.59 -0.24
C LEU A 165 29.31 0.91 -0.92
N VAL A 166 29.43 1.03 -2.25
CA VAL A 166 30.54 0.43 -3.03
C VAL A 166 31.87 1.13 -2.77
N GLN A 167 31.88 2.42 -2.40
CA GLN A 167 33.09 3.18 -2.08
C GLN A 167 33.68 2.87 -0.69
N ARG A 168 32.97 2.12 0.16
CA ARG A 168 33.30 1.92 1.59
C ARG A 168 33.56 0.43 1.89
N ASP A 169 34.78 0.09 2.33
CA ASP A 169 35.08 -1.27 2.80
C ASP A 169 34.56 -1.50 4.22
N TYR A 170 33.28 -1.83 4.32
CA TYR A 170 32.64 -2.23 5.57
C TYR A 170 33.16 -3.60 6.06
N THR A 171 33.32 -3.78 7.37
CA THR A 171 33.68 -5.08 7.95
C THR A 171 32.49 -6.05 7.94
N ILE A 172 32.76 -7.35 8.10
CA ILE A 172 31.73 -8.39 8.27
C ILE A 172 30.84 -8.08 9.50
N GLU A 173 31.45 -7.60 10.59
CA GLU A 173 30.75 -7.18 11.81
C GLU A 173 29.84 -5.97 11.58
N GLN A 174 30.27 -4.98 10.79
CA GLN A 174 29.44 -3.85 10.38
C GLN A 174 28.27 -4.29 9.49
N ARG A 175 28.52 -5.15 8.49
CA ARG A 175 27.44 -5.71 7.66
C ARG A 175 26.43 -6.52 8.48
N ARG A 176 26.88 -7.24 9.51
CA ARG A 176 26.01 -7.97 10.46
C ARG A 176 25.23 -7.06 11.42
N SER A 177 25.69 -5.83 11.69
CA SER A 177 24.93 -4.88 12.52
C SER A 177 23.89 -4.06 11.74
N PHE A 178 23.99 -4.00 10.40
CA PHE A 178 23.06 -3.28 9.54
C PHE A 178 21.59 -3.72 9.73
N THR A 179 21.30 -5.02 9.85
CA THR A 179 19.93 -5.51 10.09
C THR A 179 19.36 -5.02 11.42
N ASN A 180 20.19 -4.85 12.45
CA ASN A 180 19.77 -4.29 13.74
C ASN A 180 19.49 -2.78 13.63
N LEU A 181 20.29 -2.05 12.83
CA LEU A 181 20.02 -0.64 12.52
C LEU A 181 18.72 -0.48 11.71
N LEU A 182 18.45 -1.38 10.75
CA LEU A 182 17.23 -1.35 9.92
C LEU A 182 15.97 -1.54 10.77
N LYS A 183 15.95 -2.55 11.64
CA LYS A 183 14.86 -2.77 12.62
C LYS A 183 14.67 -1.57 13.54
N ALA A 184 15.77 -1.07 14.14
CA ALA A 184 15.71 0.07 15.04
C ALA A 184 15.16 1.32 14.35
N SER A 185 15.51 1.53 13.07
CA SER A 185 15.02 2.64 12.25
C SER A 185 13.51 2.54 12.03
N ALA A 186 13.01 1.41 11.53
CA ALA A 186 11.58 1.19 11.30
C ALA A 186 10.75 1.35 12.60
N LEU A 187 11.22 0.77 13.71
CA LEU A 187 10.55 0.86 15.00
C LEU A 187 10.60 2.27 15.61
N ASN A 188 11.65 3.06 15.34
CA ASN A 188 11.74 4.45 15.80
C ASN A 188 10.83 5.38 15.00
N ILE A 189 10.82 5.24 13.67
CA ILE A 189 9.93 6.00 12.78
C ILE A 189 8.47 5.71 13.11
N HIS A 190 8.09 4.42 13.22
CA HIS A 190 6.73 4.01 13.60
C HIS A 190 6.30 4.63 14.93
N ARG A 191 7.16 4.56 15.95
CA ARG A 191 6.88 5.14 17.27
C ARG A 191 6.72 6.66 17.23
N TYR A 192 7.54 7.36 16.44
CA TYR A 192 7.44 8.80 16.26
C TYR A 192 6.10 9.20 15.64
N TRP A 193 5.71 8.60 14.51
CA TRP A 193 4.47 8.98 13.83
C TRP A 193 3.21 8.51 14.55
N CYS A 194 3.23 7.37 15.25
CA CYS A 194 2.10 6.98 16.11
C CYS A 194 1.93 7.90 17.32
N GLU A 195 3.02 8.39 17.94
CA GLU A 195 2.95 9.40 19.01
C GLU A 195 2.47 10.76 18.46
N ASN A 196 2.95 11.17 17.29
CA ASN A 196 2.49 12.40 16.63
C ASN A 196 0.99 12.35 16.27
N ARG A 197 0.51 11.22 15.74
CA ARG A 197 -0.93 10.99 15.50
C ARG A 197 -1.75 11.03 16.79
N ARG A 198 -1.25 10.41 17.89
CA ARG A 198 -1.89 10.48 19.22
C ARG A 198 -2.03 11.94 19.68
N GLU A 199 -0.97 12.73 19.60
CA GLU A 199 -0.99 14.14 19.98
C GLU A 199 -1.88 15.02 19.10
N LEU A 200 -2.01 14.73 17.80
CA LEU A 200 -2.96 15.43 16.91
C LEU A 200 -4.41 15.12 17.29
N MET A 201 -4.73 13.84 17.51
CA MET A 201 -6.06 13.41 17.92
C MET A 201 -6.46 13.98 19.29
N GLU A 202 -5.52 14.14 20.22
CA GLU A 202 -5.76 14.82 21.52
C GLU A 202 -6.03 16.33 21.40
N ARG A 203 -5.68 16.96 20.27
CA ARG A 203 -6.03 18.36 19.95
C ARG A 203 -7.37 18.48 19.22
N GLY A 204 -7.99 17.36 18.84
CA GLY A 204 -9.17 17.29 17.97
C GLY A 204 -8.84 17.33 16.47
N GLU A 205 -7.56 17.27 16.10
CA GLU A 205 -7.11 17.24 14.72
C GLU A 205 -7.09 15.78 14.20
N ARG A 206 -7.39 15.57 12.90
CA ARG A 206 -7.40 14.25 12.28
C ARG A 206 -6.18 14.04 11.37
N PRO A 207 -5.54 12.86 11.34
CA PRO A 207 -4.41 12.59 10.45
C PRO A 207 -4.77 12.77 8.96
N HIS A 208 -3.79 13.15 8.13
CA HIS A 208 -4.02 13.24 6.69
C HIS A 208 -4.17 11.83 6.07
N MET A 209 -5.00 11.74 5.03
CA MET A 209 -5.60 10.50 4.53
C MET A 209 -5.57 10.46 3.00
N ILE A 210 -4.84 9.49 2.45
CA ILE A 210 -4.62 9.29 1.02
C ILE A 210 -5.48 8.11 0.55
N SER A 211 -6.66 8.42 -0.01
CA SER A 211 -7.58 7.44 -0.61
C SER A 211 -7.25 7.11 -2.07
N VAL A 212 -6.59 8.02 -2.78
CA VAL A 212 -6.13 7.86 -4.17
C VAL A 212 -4.74 8.46 -4.31
N ILE A 213 -3.75 7.65 -4.66
CA ILE A 213 -2.43 8.16 -5.04
C ILE A 213 -2.53 8.73 -6.46
N SER A 214 -2.05 9.96 -6.65
CA SER A 214 -2.09 10.63 -7.96
C SER A 214 -1.07 10.02 -8.92
N ILE A 215 -1.49 9.03 -9.71
CA ILE A 215 -0.66 8.39 -10.74
C ILE A 215 -0.07 9.47 -11.66
N PRO A 216 1.28 9.55 -11.80
CA PRO A 216 1.91 10.50 -12.70
C PRO A 216 1.44 10.29 -14.14
N LYS A 217 0.73 11.30 -14.70
CA LYS A 217 0.25 11.22 -16.09
C LYS A 217 1.42 11.25 -17.05
N ALA A 218 1.75 10.09 -17.63
CA ALA A 218 2.71 9.99 -18.73
C ALA A 218 2.37 10.99 -19.84
N ALA A 219 3.22 12.01 -20.00
CA ALA A 219 2.96 13.15 -20.87
C ALA A 219 2.98 12.70 -22.34
N THR A 220 1.80 12.51 -22.92
CA THR A 220 1.63 11.98 -24.28
C THR A 220 1.87 13.07 -25.33
N SER A 221 3.14 13.50 -25.44
CA SER A 221 3.61 14.50 -26.39
C SER A 221 3.51 14.00 -27.82
N ARG A 222 2.41 14.35 -28.51
CA ARG A 222 2.28 14.19 -29.96
C ARG A 222 3.12 15.26 -30.67
N GLN A 223 4.40 15.00 -30.90
CA GLN A 223 5.17 15.78 -31.88
C GLN A 223 5.07 15.16 -33.27
N THR A 224 4.70 15.99 -34.24
CA THR A 224 4.68 15.66 -35.67
C THR A 224 6.08 15.74 -36.25
N ALA A 225 6.45 14.76 -37.07
CA ALA A 225 7.81 14.53 -37.54
C ALA A 225 8.51 15.72 -38.22
N ARG A 226 9.82 15.85 -37.93
CA ARG A 226 10.85 16.09 -38.95
C ARG A 226 12.20 15.53 -38.52
N SER A 227 13.08 15.35 -39.51
CA SER A 227 14.42 14.78 -39.44
C SER A 227 15.46 15.80 -38.90
N ASP A 228 16.72 15.47 -38.55
CA ASP A 228 17.60 14.35 -38.93
C ASP A 228 18.56 13.90 -37.79
N SER A 229 19.08 12.67 -37.92
CA SER A 229 20.40 12.14 -37.48
C SER A 229 20.96 12.33 -36.05
N ASP A 230 21.21 11.16 -35.42
CA ASP A 230 22.45 10.72 -34.75
C ASP A 230 22.81 11.09 -33.27
N GLU A 231 22.94 9.99 -32.51
CA GLU A 231 23.78 9.70 -31.31
C GLU A 231 23.43 10.25 -29.90
N GLN A 232 23.52 9.32 -28.93
CA GLN A 232 23.64 9.47 -27.47
C GLN A 232 22.44 10.00 -26.65
N ASP A 233 21.57 9.07 -26.22
CA ASP A 233 20.82 9.19 -24.95
C ASP A 233 21.70 8.70 -23.78
N GLU A 234 22.25 9.63 -23.00
CA GLU A 234 22.70 9.37 -21.61
C GLU A 234 21.73 10.07 -20.63
N ASN A 235 21.75 9.67 -19.35
CA ASN A 235 20.72 10.05 -18.36
C ASN A 235 20.55 11.57 -18.17
N GLU A 236 19.34 12.10 -18.43
CA GLU A 236 18.87 13.36 -17.83
C GLU A 236 17.80 13.09 -16.77
N TYR A 237 18.22 13.17 -15.50
CA TYR A 237 17.35 13.35 -14.33
C TYR A 237 17.89 14.54 -13.52
N GLU A 238 17.86 15.74 -14.09
CA GLU A 238 18.01 16.99 -13.34
C GLU A 238 16.64 17.68 -13.14
N ASP A 239 16.29 17.84 -11.86
CA ASP A 239 15.69 19.00 -11.18
C ASP A 239 14.84 20.03 -11.97
N LEU A 240 13.68 20.42 -11.43
CA LEU A 240 13.27 21.83 -11.20
C LEU A 240 11.82 22.01 -10.65
N PHE A 241 11.75 22.23 -9.33
CA PHE A 241 10.92 23.21 -8.59
C PHE A 241 9.64 23.89 -9.16
N LEU A 242 8.60 23.90 -8.29
CA LEU A 242 7.58 24.95 -8.02
C LEU A 242 6.48 25.31 -9.06
N VAL A 243 5.22 25.43 -8.60
CA VAL A 243 4.53 26.72 -8.28
C VAL A 243 3.05 26.49 -7.83
N ASP A 244 2.66 27.22 -6.77
CA ASP A 244 1.34 27.65 -6.24
C ASP A 244 -0.05 27.09 -6.67
N SER A 245 -0.98 27.28 -5.73
CA SER A 245 -2.45 27.47 -5.89
C SER A 245 -3.37 26.24 -5.93
N LEU A 246 -3.84 25.85 -4.74
CA LEU A 246 -5.24 25.44 -4.53
C LEU A 246 -5.85 26.23 -3.37
N GLY A 247 -7.12 26.61 -3.52
CA GLY A 247 -7.91 27.33 -2.52
C GLY A 247 -8.62 26.41 -1.52
N PRO A 248 -9.50 26.95 -0.65
CA PRO A 248 -10.09 26.18 0.43
C PRO A 248 -11.10 25.14 -0.07
N THR A 249 -10.87 23.87 0.31
CA THR A 249 -11.88 22.81 0.35
C THR A 249 -12.05 22.35 1.79
N THR A 250 -13.29 22.12 2.21
CA THR A 250 -13.70 22.07 3.62
C THR A 250 -13.32 20.78 4.35
N GLU A 251 -13.22 20.89 5.67
CA GLU A 251 -12.99 19.79 6.61
C GLU A 251 -14.17 18.81 6.62
N ASP A 252 -13.93 17.53 6.32
CA ASP A 252 -14.63 16.39 6.95
C ASP A 252 -13.74 15.11 6.93
N ALA A 253 -12.46 15.33 7.27
CA ALA A 253 -11.68 14.62 8.28
C ALA A 253 -11.71 13.05 8.36
N PHE A 254 -10.54 12.42 8.46
CA PHE A 254 -10.35 10.94 8.53
C PHE A 254 -10.03 10.39 9.95
N HIS A 255 -10.66 9.30 10.41
CA HIS A 255 -10.07 8.35 11.37
C HIS A 255 -9.85 6.96 10.71
N PRO A 256 -9.30 5.95 11.41
CA PRO A 256 -9.23 4.59 10.87
C PRO A 256 -10.61 3.92 10.89
N LEU A 257 -11.17 3.67 9.71
CA LEU A 257 -12.48 3.05 9.53
C LEU A 257 -12.56 1.70 10.27
N ALA A 258 -13.33 1.65 11.36
CA ALA A 258 -13.61 0.43 12.08
C ALA A 258 -14.59 -0.46 11.28
N LEU A 259 -14.03 -1.32 10.44
CA LEU A 259 -14.75 -2.35 9.68
C LEU A 259 -15.45 -3.35 10.61
N SER A 260 -16.68 -3.74 10.25
CA SER A 260 -17.43 -4.83 10.87
C SER A 260 -16.93 -6.18 10.33
N PRO A 261 -16.87 -7.23 11.18
CA PRO A 261 -16.74 -8.62 10.74
C PRO A 261 -17.84 -9.10 9.78
N LEU A 262 -18.95 -8.35 9.65
CA LEU A 262 -20.01 -8.61 8.67
C LEU A 262 -19.71 -8.07 7.26
N SER A 263 -18.58 -7.36 7.08
CA SER A 263 -18.04 -7.04 5.75
C SER A 263 -17.71 -8.34 5.02
N THR A 264 -18.23 -8.54 3.81
CA THR A 264 -18.19 -9.84 3.14
C THR A 264 -18.32 -9.69 1.62
N ARG A 265 -18.10 -10.77 0.85
CA ARG A 265 -18.29 -10.72 -0.61
C ARG A 265 -19.58 -11.41 -1.03
N VAL A 266 -20.46 -10.66 -1.68
CA VAL A 266 -21.67 -11.18 -2.32
C VAL A 266 -21.34 -11.63 -3.74
N THR A 267 -22.02 -12.66 -4.24
CA THR A 267 -21.82 -13.19 -5.60
C THR A 267 -23.15 -13.71 -6.15
N HIS A 268 -23.65 -13.09 -7.22
CA HIS A 268 -24.91 -13.43 -7.87
C HIS A 268 -24.67 -13.54 -9.38
N GLY A 269 -25.14 -14.61 -10.03
CA GLY A 269 -25.05 -14.80 -11.49
C GLY A 269 -23.64 -15.02 -12.08
N GLY A 270 -22.58 -14.93 -11.26
CA GLY A 270 -21.18 -14.96 -11.69
C GLY A 270 -20.45 -13.63 -11.46
N THR A 271 -21.20 -12.55 -11.28
CA THR A 271 -20.70 -11.24 -10.83
C THR A 271 -20.43 -11.27 -9.32
N SER A 272 -19.47 -10.49 -8.84
CA SER A 272 -19.13 -10.40 -7.41
C SER A 272 -18.87 -8.97 -6.99
N VAL A 273 -19.34 -8.60 -5.79
CA VAL A 273 -19.11 -7.28 -5.18
C VAL A 273 -18.68 -7.47 -3.72
N ASP A 274 -17.75 -6.65 -3.25
CA ASP A 274 -17.30 -6.62 -1.85
C ASP A 274 -18.18 -5.64 -1.07
N VAL A 275 -18.89 -6.15 -0.06
CA VAL A 275 -19.70 -5.38 0.88
C VAL A 275 -18.80 -4.98 2.05
N HIS A 276 -18.45 -3.71 2.12
CA HIS A 276 -17.74 -3.10 3.22
C HIS A 276 -18.74 -2.44 4.17
N ILE A 277 -18.65 -2.75 5.46
CA ILE A 277 -19.50 -2.16 6.50
C ILE A 277 -18.59 -1.61 7.57
N TYR A 278 -18.62 -0.32 7.82
CA TYR A 278 -17.73 0.34 8.79
C TYR A 278 -18.46 1.43 9.57
N ARG A 279 -17.93 1.83 10.73
CA ARG A 279 -18.61 2.85 11.54
C ARG A 279 -18.53 4.25 10.91
N SER A 280 -19.63 4.98 11.02
CA SER A 280 -19.65 6.44 10.86
C SER A 280 -18.83 7.10 11.96
N GLU A 281 -17.98 8.05 11.56
CA GLU A 281 -17.04 8.74 12.44
C GLU A 281 -17.49 10.17 12.79
N SER A 282 -18.77 10.48 12.60
CA SER A 282 -19.36 11.73 13.08
C SER A 282 -19.90 11.52 14.49
N GLU A 283 -19.41 12.31 15.47
CA GLU A 283 -19.95 12.33 16.84
C GLU A 283 -21.47 12.63 16.87
N SER A 284 -21.99 13.30 15.83
CA SER A 284 -23.41 13.59 15.67
C SER A 284 -24.25 12.43 15.10
N ARG A 285 -23.62 11.40 14.54
CA ARG A 285 -24.28 10.26 13.89
C ARG A 285 -23.59 8.93 14.20
N ASN A 286 -23.88 8.35 15.36
CA ASN A 286 -23.51 6.97 15.69
C ASN A 286 -24.31 5.97 14.84
N GLY A 287 -23.62 5.23 13.97
CA GLY A 287 -24.20 4.23 13.08
C GLY A 287 -23.14 3.59 12.18
N TRP A 288 -23.58 2.73 11.26
CA TRP A 288 -22.73 2.04 10.28
C TRP A 288 -23.00 2.58 8.88
N ILE A 289 -21.94 2.77 8.11
CA ILE A 289 -21.95 3.05 6.68
C ILE A 289 -21.93 1.71 5.94
N LEU A 290 -22.67 1.64 4.83
CA LEU A 290 -22.58 0.58 3.84
C LEU A 290 -21.85 1.12 2.61
N GLU A 291 -20.81 0.41 2.19
CA GLU A 291 -20.12 0.57 0.92
C GLU A 291 -20.18 -0.77 0.16
N ILE A 292 -20.38 -0.72 -1.15
CA ILE A 292 -20.27 -1.88 -2.03
C ILE A 292 -19.30 -1.55 -3.16
N ILE A 293 -18.24 -2.35 -3.29
CA ILE A 293 -17.20 -2.19 -4.31
C ILE A 293 -17.33 -3.29 -5.38
N ASP A 294 -17.38 -2.89 -6.65
CA ASP A 294 -17.46 -3.82 -7.77
C ASP A 294 -16.08 -4.43 -8.18
N SER A 295 -16.10 -5.38 -9.11
CA SER A 295 -14.87 -6.04 -9.59
C SER A 295 -13.90 -5.15 -10.38
N PHE A 296 -14.27 -3.89 -10.66
CA PHE A 296 -13.43 -2.88 -11.31
C PHE A 296 -12.90 -1.83 -10.32
N GLY A 297 -13.36 -1.87 -9.06
CA GLY A 297 -13.02 -0.90 -8.03
C GLY A 297 -13.95 0.31 -7.96
N THR A 298 -15.11 0.30 -8.64
CA THR A 298 -16.12 1.35 -8.43
C THR A 298 -16.82 1.11 -7.10
N SER A 299 -16.89 2.16 -6.27
CA SER A 299 -17.59 2.14 -4.99
C SER A 299 -18.97 2.80 -5.08
N THR A 300 -19.96 2.13 -4.51
CA THR A 300 -21.30 2.65 -4.22
C THR A 300 -21.44 2.79 -2.71
N VAL A 301 -21.70 3.99 -2.19
CA VAL A 301 -21.80 4.26 -0.74
C VAL A 301 -23.20 4.76 -0.40
N TRP A 302 -23.77 4.29 0.72
CA TRP A 302 -25.10 4.69 1.18
C TRP A 302 -25.02 5.95 2.06
N ASP A 303 -25.81 6.97 1.71
CA ASP A 303 -25.93 8.23 2.47
C ASP A 303 -26.64 8.06 3.84
N GLU A 304 -27.46 7.02 3.99
CA GLU A 304 -28.14 6.68 5.24
C GLU A 304 -27.31 5.73 6.10
N LEU A 305 -27.41 5.91 7.42
CA LEU A 305 -26.62 5.16 8.39
C LEU A 305 -27.45 4.12 9.12
N PHE A 306 -26.93 2.89 9.15
CA PHE A 306 -27.61 1.75 9.74
C PHE A 306 -27.37 1.69 11.25
N PRO A 307 -28.39 1.33 12.06
CA PRO A 307 -28.25 1.26 13.52
C PRO A 307 -27.37 0.08 13.98
N THR A 308 -27.22 -0.94 13.13
CA THR A 308 -26.30 -2.07 13.32
C THR A 308 -25.66 -2.45 11.98
N ASP A 309 -24.50 -3.09 12.04
CA ASP A 309 -23.83 -3.71 10.90
C ASP A 309 -24.69 -4.82 10.27
N SER A 310 -25.42 -5.58 11.07
CA SER A 310 -26.41 -6.55 10.57
C SER A 310 -27.55 -5.90 9.79
N ALA A 311 -27.90 -4.63 10.06
CA ALA A 311 -28.88 -3.89 9.27
C ALA A 311 -28.26 -3.36 7.95
N ALA A 312 -27.00 -2.93 7.96
CA ALA A 312 -26.26 -2.59 6.75
C ALA A 312 -26.12 -3.82 5.82
N LEU A 313 -25.73 -4.98 6.36
CA LEU A 313 -25.62 -6.22 5.59
C LEU A 313 -26.98 -6.70 5.07
N ALA A 314 -28.04 -6.55 5.87
CA ALA A 314 -29.40 -6.87 5.41
C ALA A 314 -29.83 -5.98 4.23
N GLU A 315 -29.50 -4.69 4.24
CA GLU A 315 -29.83 -3.79 3.13
C GLU A 315 -29.01 -4.09 1.86
N ALA A 316 -27.72 -4.42 2.02
CA ALA A 316 -26.89 -4.89 0.91
C ALA A 316 -27.51 -6.11 0.21
N PHE A 317 -28.06 -7.07 0.97
CA PHE A 317 -28.80 -8.21 0.41
C PHE A 317 -30.17 -7.81 -0.15
N ASN A 318 -30.93 -6.94 0.51
CA ASN A 318 -32.24 -6.46 0.02
C ASN A 318 -32.13 -5.83 -1.37
N GLU A 319 -31.16 -4.93 -1.58
CA GLU A 319 -30.92 -4.26 -2.86
C GLU A 319 -30.51 -5.28 -3.94
N ILE A 320 -29.56 -6.16 -3.64
CA ILE A 320 -29.07 -7.18 -4.58
C ILE A 320 -30.16 -8.19 -4.96
N ASP A 321 -31.08 -8.55 -4.05
CA ASP A 321 -32.19 -9.47 -4.33
C ASP A 321 -33.40 -8.78 -4.99
N ALA A 322 -33.64 -7.50 -4.73
CA ALA A 322 -34.76 -6.74 -5.30
C ALA A 322 -34.48 -6.14 -6.69
N HIS A 323 -33.25 -5.68 -6.91
CA HIS A 323 -32.84 -4.94 -8.10
C HIS A 323 -31.70 -5.60 -8.89
N GLY A 324 -31.04 -6.60 -8.30
CA GLY A 324 -29.97 -7.38 -8.93
C GLY A 324 -28.60 -6.77 -8.68
N ILE A 325 -27.57 -7.62 -8.62
CA ILE A 325 -26.18 -7.22 -8.29
C ILE A 325 -25.58 -6.13 -9.21
N GLU A 326 -26.18 -5.85 -10.36
CA GLU A 326 -25.75 -4.78 -11.27
C GLU A 326 -26.26 -3.38 -10.86
N SER A 327 -27.24 -3.24 -9.95
CA SER A 327 -27.69 -1.92 -9.47
C SER A 327 -26.68 -1.22 -8.55
N VAL A 328 -25.73 -1.98 -8.00
CA VAL A 328 -24.71 -1.54 -7.03
C VAL A 328 -23.29 -1.48 -7.62
N MET A 329 -23.16 -1.57 -8.95
CA MET A 329 -21.89 -1.45 -9.67
C MET A 329 -21.75 -0.12 -10.42
N GLY A 330 -20.53 0.21 -10.84
CA GLY A 330 -20.28 1.32 -11.75
C GLY A 330 -20.81 1.06 -13.17
N ASP A 331 -21.11 2.15 -13.88
CA ASP A 331 -21.43 2.15 -15.31
C ASP A 331 -20.29 1.49 -16.11
N VAL A 332 -20.53 0.30 -16.67
CA VAL A 332 -19.52 -0.45 -17.43
C VAL A 332 -19.10 0.36 -18.67
N PRO A 333 -17.81 0.69 -18.85
CA PRO A 333 -17.34 1.49 -19.98
C PRO A 333 -17.72 0.85 -21.33
N ALA A 334 -18.64 1.50 -22.06
CA ALA A 334 -19.29 0.92 -23.22
C ALA A 334 -18.30 0.51 -24.32
N HIS A 335 -18.32 -0.79 -24.67
CA HIS A 335 -17.57 -1.49 -25.73
C HIS A 335 -16.71 -0.63 -26.68
N VAL A 336 -15.38 -0.76 -26.55
CA VAL A 336 -14.46 -0.58 -27.69
C VAL A 336 -14.16 -1.94 -28.32
N THR A 337 -15.18 -2.57 -28.90
CA THR A 337 -15.01 -3.73 -29.76
C THR A 337 -14.42 -3.26 -31.10
N LYS A 338 -13.17 -3.63 -31.38
CA LYS A 338 -12.56 -3.51 -32.72
C LYS A 338 -11.84 -4.80 -33.11
N HIS A 339 -11.95 -5.10 -34.41
CA HIS A 339 -11.30 -6.23 -35.09
C HIS A 339 -9.81 -6.00 -35.28
#